data_AF-A0A9E6A9U4-F1
#
_entry.id   AF-A0A9E6A9U4-F1
#
_cell.length_a   1.000
_cell.length_b   1.000
_cell.length_c   1.000
_cell.angle_alpha   90.00
_cell.angle_beta   90.00
_cell.angle_gamma   90.00
#
_symmetry.space_group_name_H-M   'P 1'
#
loop_
_entity.id
_entity.type
_entity.pdbx_description
1 polymer ?
#
loop_
_entity_poly.entity_id
_entity_poly.type
_entity_poly.pdbx_seq_one_letter_code
_entity_poly.pdbx_strand_id
1 'polypeptide(L)'
;MITVNFKNGSKQHYTNLVQLCTILSDPDIADEFDGAHFVGVEKGYVINTHDQNELITRLEQAGAVKKIREKISENAGDSDSLLGTTADGVQLLLYAFSQLTVALNSASTLAEVRAASAPHIDMANRFLTKCESGEVKLTFMAKGVDNVVSDIEQRATAVSKVLSA
;
A
#
# COMPACT_ATOMS: atom_id res chain seq x y z
N MET A 1 8.60 -16.66 -30.22
CA MET A 1 9.52 -17.12 -29.16
C MET A 1 10.06 -15.88 -28.45
N ILE A 2 10.07 -15.86 -27.11
CA ILE A 2 10.50 -14.68 -26.35
C ILE A 2 11.89 -14.95 -25.79
N THR A 3 12.84 -14.06 -26.03
CA THR A 3 14.19 -14.17 -25.48
C THR A 3 14.38 -13.13 -24.39
N VAL A 4 14.65 -13.59 -23.17
CA VAL A 4 14.95 -12.75 -22.01
C VAL A 4 16.44 -12.76 -21.76
N ASN A 5 17.03 -11.57 -21.57
CA ASN A 5 18.41 -11.42 -21.13
C ASN A 5 18.43 -11.08 -19.64
N PHE A 6 19.33 -11.75 -18.93
CA PHE A 6 19.59 -11.51 -17.52
C PHE A 6 20.90 -10.74 -17.35
N LYS A 7 21.04 -10.01 -16.23
CA LYS A 7 22.22 -9.19 -15.90
C LYS A 7 23.51 -10.00 -15.79
N ASN A 8 23.40 -11.30 -15.52
CA ASN A 8 24.53 -12.23 -15.54
C ASN A 8 24.98 -12.63 -16.97
N GLY A 9 24.34 -12.08 -18.01
CA GLY A 9 24.64 -12.37 -19.42
C GLY A 9 23.96 -13.64 -19.95
N SER A 10 23.21 -14.37 -19.13
CA SER A 10 22.45 -15.54 -19.56
C SER A 10 21.22 -15.14 -20.38
N LYS A 11 20.80 -16.05 -21.27
CA LYS A 11 19.62 -15.89 -22.12
C LYS A 11 18.68 -17.06 -21.91
N GLN A 12 17.41 -16.80 -21.69
CA GLN A 12 16.37 -17.83 -21.67
C GLN A 12 15.33 -17.59 -22.75
N HIS A 13 14.79 -18.69 -23.26
CA HIS A 13 13.79 -18.68 -24.32
C HIS A 13 12.46 -19.23 -23.80
N TYR A 14 11.39 -18.49 -24.03
CA TYR A 14 10.04 -18.87 -23.63
C TYR A 14 9.15 -19.05 -24.87
N THR A 15 8.34 -20.10 -24.82
CA THR A 15 7.45 -20.47 -25.93
C THR A 15 6.17 -19.62 -25.96
N ASN A 16 5.75 -19.06 -24.82
CA ASN A 16 4.62 -18.14 -24.76
C ASN A 16 4.76 -17.10 -23.62
N LEU A 17 3.90 -16.08 -23.67
CA LEU A 17 3.90 -14.96 -22.71
C LEU A 17 3.45 -15.39 -21.31
N VAL A 18 2.63 -16.44 -21.19
CA VAL A 18 2.15 -16.93 -19.89
C VAL A 18 3.32 -17.47 -19.08
N GLN A 19 4.20 -18.26 -19.72
CA GLN A 19 5.42 -18.75 -19.08
C GLN A 19 6.35 -17.61 -18.66
N LEU A 20 6.48 -16.57 -19.48
CA LEU A 20 7.26 -15.40 -19.14
C LEU A 20 6.68 -14.65 -17.93
N CYS A 21 5.38 -14.38 -17.93
CA CYS A 21 4.71 -13.68 -16.83
C CYS A 21 4.81 -14.45 -15.52
N THR A 22 4.64 -15.79 -15.53
CA THR A 22 4.76 -16.63 -14.34
C THR A 22 6.15 -16.56 -13.71
N ILE A 23 7.20 -16.47 -14.54
CA ILE A 23 8.60 -16.42 -14.08
C ILE A 23 8.98 -15.01 -13.62
N LEU A 24 8.48 -13.96 -14.28
CA LEU A 24 8.70 -12.57 -13.85
C LEU A 24 7.87 -12.18 -12.62
N SER A 25 6.88 -12.97 -12.23
CA SER A 25 6.22 -12.83 -10.93
C SER A 25 7.03 -13.41 -9.76
N ASP A 26 8.13 -14.11 -10.04
CA ASP A 26 9.11 -14.52 -9.03
C ASP A 26 10.07 -13.34 -8.74
N PRO A 27 10.08 -12.80 -7.50
CA PRO A 27 10.86 -11.62 -7.14
C PRO A 27 12.37 -11.81 -7.28
N ASP A 28 12.89 -13.02 -7.08
CA ASP A 28 14.32 -13.31 -7.17
C ASP A 28 14.80 -13.28 -8.63
N ILE A 29 13.92 -13.64 -9.57
CA ILE A 29 14.20 -13.67 -11.01
C ILE A 29 13.98 -12.28 -11.64
N ALA A 30 13.02 -11.51 -11.12
CA ALA A 30 12.74 -10.16 -11.58
C ALA A 30 13.91 -9.19 -11.37
N ASP A 31 14.68 -9.36 -10.28
CA ASP A 31 15.82 -8.48 -9.98
C ASP A 31 17.05 -8.76 -10.86
N GLU A 32 17.13 -9.93 -11.49
CA GLU A 32 18.14 -10.29 -12.48
C GLU A 32 17.79 -9.88 -13.93
N PHE A 33 16.59 -9.34 -14.16
CA PHE A 33 16.12 -8.95 -15.50
C PHE A 33 16.85 -7.69 -16.02
N ASP A 34 17.43 -7.80 -17.22
CA ASP A 34 18.13 -6.69 -17.90
C ASP A 34 17.38 -6.20 -19.15
N GLY A 35 16.45 -7.01 -19.67
CA GLY A 35 15.59 -6.65 -20.79
C GLY A 35 15.06 -7.86 -21.57
N ALA A 36 13.96 -7.67 -22.30
CA ALA A 36 13.40 -8.70 -23.18
C ALA A 36 13.44 -8.24 -24.64
N HIS A 37 13.92 -9.12 -25.53
CA HIS A 37 13.84 -8.92 -26.98
C HIS A 37 12.93 -9.97 -27.60
N PHE A 38 11.92 -9.51 -28.33
CA PHE A 38 11.07 -10.36 -29.15
C PHE A 38 11.80 -10.66 -30.46
N VAL A 39 12.28 -11.90 -30.63
CA VAL A 39 12.93 -12.33 -31.88
C VAL A 39 12.01 -13.34 -32.57
N GLY A 40 11.59 -13.02 -33.79
CA GLY A 40 10.94 -13.95 -34.71
C GLY A 40 9.43 -14.07 -34.55
N VAL A 41 8.73 -13.39 -35.45
CA VAL A 41 7.36 -13.70 -35.87
C VAL A 41 7.43 -14.99 -36.70
N GLU A 42 7.28 -16.15 -36.07
CA GLU A 42 6.90 -17.36 -36.79
C GLU A 42 5.61 -17.91 -36.19
N LYS A 43 4.54 -17.64 -36.95
CA LYS A 43 3.18 -18.20 -36.88
C LYS A 43 2.41 -17.99 -35.57
N GLY A 44 1.59 -16.94 -35.57
CA GLY A 44 0.20 -17.09 -35.15
C GLY A 44 -0.26 -16.43 -33.84
N TYR A 45 0.55 -15.61 -33.19
CA TYR A 45 0.08 -14.79 -32.06
C TYR A 45 0.46 -13.32 -32.28
N VAL A 46 -0.43 -12.58 -32.94
CA VAL A 46 -0.35 -11.12 -33.00
C VAL A 46 -0.93 -10.62 -31.69
N ILE A 47 -0.07 -10.32 -30.73
CA ILE A 47 -0.47 -9.46 -29.61
C ILE A 47 -0.68 -8.09 -30.24
N ASN A 48 -1.88 -7.54 -30.18
CA ASN A 48 -2.12 -6.21 -30.72
C ASN A 48 -1.19 -5.21 -30.02
N THR A 49 -0.67 -4.23 -30.75
CA THR A 49 0.23 -3.19 -30.19
C THR A 49 -0.41 -2.42 -29.02
N HIS A 50 -1.75 -2.37 -28.98
CA HIS A 50 -2.52 -1.86 -27.85
C HIS A 50 -2.29 -2.66 -26.56
N ASP A 51 -2.36 -4.00 -26.63
CA ASP A 51 -2.15 -4.90 -25.49
C ASP A 51 -0.69 -4.85 -25.00
N GLN A 52 0.28 -4.66 -25.89
CA GLN A 52 1.69 -4.52 -25.51
C GLN A 52 1.96 -3.24 -24.72
N ASN A 53 1.38 -2.12 -25.14
CA ASN A 53 1.53 -0.83 -24.45
C ASN A 53 0.84 -0.83 -23.09
N GLU A 54 -0.33 -1.48 -22.98
CA GLU A 54 -1.01 -1.67 -21.70
C GLU A 54 -0.16 -2.53 -20.75
N LEU A 55 0.45 -3.60 -21.26
CA LEU A 55 1.30 -4.49 -20.45
C LEU A 55 2.56 -3.77 -19.92
N ILE A 56 3.25 -3.00 -20.77
CA ILE A 56 4.42 -2.20 -20.39
C ILE A 56 4.03 -1.21 -19.30
N THR A 57 2.89 -0.52 -19.48
CA THR A 57 2.38 0.44 -18.49
C THR A 57 2.13 -0.23 -17.14
N ARG A 58 1.56 -1.43 -17.11
CA ARG A 58 1.30 -2.17 -15.86
C ARG A 58 2.58 -2.66 -15.18
N LEU A 59 3.58 -3.09 -15.96
CA LEU A 59 4.89 -3.49 -15.43
C LEU A 59 5.67 -2.30 -14.86
N GLU A 60 5.61 -1.15 -15.52
CA GLU A 60 6.21 0.10 -15.02
C GLU A 60 5.54 0.57 -13.73
N GLN A 61 4.21 0.51 -13.65
CA GLN A 61 3.46 0.81 -12.44
C GLN A 61 3.80 -0.18 -11.30
N ALA A 62 3.88 -1.47 -11.59
CA ALA A 62 4.26 -2.48 -10.62
C ALA A 62 5.69 -2.27 -10.09
N GLY A 63 6.64 -1.97 -10.98
CA GLY A 63 8.03 -1.66 -10.62
C GLY A 63 8.15 -0.37 -9.80
N ALA A 64 7.35 0.66 -10.11
CA ALA A 64 7.28 1.88 -9.31
C ALA A 64 6.74 1.61 -7.90
N VAL A 65 5.70 0.79 -7.76
CA VAL A 65 5.14 0.39 -6.46
C VAL A 65 6.14 -0.43 -5.64
N LYS A 66 6.88 -1.37 -6.26
CA LYS A 66 7.93 -2.17 -5.58
C LYS A 66 9.01 -1.25 -5.00
N LYS A 67 9.56 -0.33 -5.80
CA LYS A 67 10.58 0.65 -5.37
C LYS A 67 10.11 1.55 -4.23
N ILE A 68 8.82 1.91 -4.20
CA ILE A 68 8.26 2.70 -3.09
C ILE A 68 8.20 1.85 -1.82
N ARG A 69 7.80 0.57 -1.91
CA ARG A 69 7.75 -0.34 -0.74
C ARG A 69 9.13 -0.64 -0.17
N GLU A 70 10.13 -0.86 -1.02
CA GLU A 70 11.53 -1.03 -0.60
C GLU A 70 11.99 0.19 0.19
N LYS A 71 11.79 1.39 -0.36
CA LYS A 71 12.11 2.65 0.35
C LYS A 71 11.37 2.79 1.67
N ILE A 72 10.11 2.39 1.75
CA ILE A 72 9.36 2.41 3.01
C ILE A 72 10.01 1.45 4.01
N SER A 73 10.34 0.23 3.61
CA SER A 73 10.99 -0.76 4.48
C SER A 73 12.35 -0.27 4.98
N GLU A 74 13.15 0.39 4.13
CA GLU A 74 14.45 0.93 4.49
C GLU A 74 14.37 2.12 5.46
N ASN A 75 13.34 2.96 5.33
CA ASN A 75 13.29 4.26 6.02
C ASN A 75 12.29 4.31 7.19
N ALA A 76 11.23 3.48 7.18
CA ALA A 76 10.16 3.50 8.18
C ALA A 76 10.16 2.27 9.10
N GLY A 77 11.06 1.31 8.85
CA GLY A 77 11.12 0.03 9.56
C GLY A 77 10.45 -1.12 8.79
N ASP A 78 10.68 -2.34 9.27
CA ASP A 78 10.07 -3.53 8.70
C ASP A 78 8.55 -3.60 8.96
N SER A 79 7.88 -4.51 8.24
CA SER A 79 6.43 -4.66 8.33
C SER A 79 5.95 -5.00 9.74
N ASP A 80 6.72 -5.77 10.51
CA ASP A 80 6.34 -6.20 11.87
C ASP A 80 6.40 -5.04 12.85
N SER A 81 7.43 -4.21 12.76
CA SER A 81 7.59 -2.99 13.56
C SER A 81 6.49 -1.96 13.24
N LEU A 82 6.13 -1.82 11.96
CA LEU A 82 5.02 -0.97 11.52
C LEU A 82 3.67 -1.48 12.02
N LEU A 83 3.45 -2.80 12.00
CA LEU A 83 2.25 -3.42 12.57
C LEU A 83 2.19 -3.24 14.09
N GLY A 84 3.31 -3.42 14.80
CA GLY A 84 3.40 -3.17 16.24
C GLY A 84 3.05 -1.72 16.60
N THR A 85 3.66 -0.76 15.91
CA THR A 85 3.37 0.67 16.10
C THR A 85 1.90 1.00 15.79
N THR A 86 1.33 0.38 14.76
CA THR A 86 -0.09 0.52 14.43
C THR A 86 -0.98 -0.04 15.53
N ALA A 87 -0.65 -1.22 16.06
CA ALA A 87 -1.38 -1.86 17.15
C ALA A 87 -1.36 -0.99 18.42
N ASP A 88 -0.19 -0.48 18.81
CA ASP A 88 -0.06 0.43 19.96
C ASP A 88 -0.90 1.70 19.77
N GLY A 89 -0.87 2.30 18.57
CA GLY A 89 -1.70 3.46 18.23
C GLY A 89 -3.20 3.18 18.35
N VAL A 90 -3.67 2.02 17.85
CA VAL A 90 -5.08 1.61 17.96
C VAL A 90 -5.47 1.32 19.41
N GLN A 91 -4.59 0.69 20.20
CA GLN A 91 -4.83 0.44 21.61
C GLN A 91 -4.96 1.74 22.41
N LEU A 92 -4.07 2.72 22.16
CA LEU A 92 -4.14 4.04 22.77
C LEU A 92 -5.44 4.76 22.39
N LEU A 93 -5.84 4.69 21.10
CA LEU A 93 -7.10 5.26 20.63
C LEU A 93 -8.30 4.60 21.32
N LEU A 94 -8.34 3.27 21.38
CA LEU A 94 -9.44 2.53 22.01
C LEU A 94 -9.56 2.87 23.50
N TYR A 95 -8.43 2.97 24.20
CA TYR A 95 -8.40 3.36 25.61
C TYR A 95 -8.98 4.76 25.83
N ALA A 96 -8.47 5.76 25.12
CA ALA A 96 -8.95 7.15 25.25
C ALA A 96 -10.43 7.29 24.82
N PHE A 97 -10.84 6.62 23.74
CA PHE A 97 -12.22 6.64 23.28
C PHE A 97 -13.19 5.99 24.28
N SER A 98 -12.77 4.92 24.94
CA SER A 98 -13.56 4.27 25.99
C SER A 98 -13.75 5.20 27.20
N GLN A 99 -12.69 5.90 27.63
CA GLN A 99 -12.76 6.90 28.70
C GLN A 99 -13.74 8.03 28.34
N LEU A 100 -13.62 8.56 27.12
CA LEU A 100 -14.53 9.59 26.61
C LEU A 100 -15.99 9.09 26.60
N THR A 101 -16.22 7.88 26.13
CA THR A 101 -17.58 7.28 26.06
C THR A 101 -18.21 7.17 27.45
N VAL A 102 -17.47 6.68 28.44
CA VAL A 102 -17.96 6.56 29.83
C VAL A 102 -18.27 7.94 30.42
N ALA A 103 -17.39 8.92 30.21
CA ALA A 103 -17.57 10.27 30.70
C ALA A 103 -18.79 10.97 30.05
N LEU A 104 -18.98 10.79 28.73
CA LEU A 104 -20.13 11.32 28.01
C LEU A 104 -21.44 10.68 28.45
N ASN A 105 -21.47 9.36 28.65
CA ASN A 105 -22.67 8.66 29.13
C ASN A 105 -23.07 9.10 30.56
N SER A 106 -22.10 9.55 31.35
CA SER A 106 -22.34 10.04 32.71
C SER A 106 -22.65 11.54 32.77
N ALA A 107 -22.47 12.27 31.67
CA ALA A 107 -22.69 13.71 31.61
C ALA A 107 -24.18 14.03 31.51
N SER A 108 -24.64 14.93 32.37
CA SER A 108 -26.02 15.44 32.44
C SER A 108 -26.14 16.88 31.96
N THR A 109 -25.01 17.57 31.79
CA THR A 109 -24.97 18.98 31.35
C THR A 109 -23.96 19.20 30.23
N LEU A 110 -24.16 20.29 29.48
CA LEU A 110 -23.20 20.71 28.44
C LEU A 110 -21.81 21.03 29.03
N ALA A 111 -21.74 21.52 30.27
CA ALA A 111 -20.47 21.77 30.95
C ALA A 111 -19.71 20.46 31.20
N GLU A 112 -20.40 19.40 31.64
CA GLU A 112 -19.83 18.07 31.84
C GLU A 112 -19.40 17.42 30.52
N VAL A 113 -20.17 17.61 29.44
CA VAL A 113 -19.78 17.16 28.09
C VAL A 113 -18.46 17.79 27.65
N ARG A 114 -18.26 19.09 27.90
CA ARG A 114 -16.97 19.75 27.60
C ARG A 114 -15.85 19.20 28.49
N ALA A 115 -16.12 19.02 29.78
CA ALA A 115 -15.15 18.48 30.73
C ALA A 115 -14.72 17.04 30.38
N ALA A 116 -15.59 16.23 29.77
CA ALA A 116 -15.28 14.86 29.35
C ALA A 116 -14.11 14.78 28.35
N SER A 117 -13.91 15.83 27.55
CA SER A 117 -12.78 15.92 26.60
C SER A 117 -11.46 16.39 27.22
N ALA A 118 -11.52 17.02 28.41
CA ALA A 118 -10.37 17.69 29.03
C ALA A 118 -9.15 16.76 29.24
N PRO A 119 -9.28 15.49 29.65
CA PRO A 119 -8.13 14.60 29.82
C PRO A 119 -7.34 14.32 28.53
N HIS A 120 -7.92 14.55 27.36
CA HIS A 120 -7.35 14.20 26.07
C HIS A 120 -6.93 15.42 25.24
N ILE A 121 -7.33 16.63 25.64
CA ILE A 121 -7.17 17.85 24.85
C ILE A 121 -5.70 18.20 24.63
N ASP A 122 -4.84 18.03 25.64
CA ASP A 122 -3.41 18.34 25.54
C ASP A 122 -2.70 17.43 24.55
N MET A 123 -3.03 16.14 24.58
CA MET A 123 -2.48 15.16 23.63
C MET A 123 -2.94 15.48 22.21
N ALA A 124 -4.23 15.76 22.02
CA ALA A 124 -4.81 16.10 20.72
C ALA A 124 -4.19 17.39 20.14
N ASN A 125 -4.10 18.46 20.95
CA ASN A 125 -3.53 19.73 20.52
C ASN A 125 -2.06 19.59 20.13
N ARG A 126 -1.26 18.86 20.92
CA ARG A 126 0.15 18.62 20.58
C ARG A 126 0.30 17.87 19.26
N PHE A 127 -0.50 16.84 19.03
CA PHE A 127 -0.45 16.08 17.80
C PHE A 127 -0.91 16.90 16.58
N LEU A 128 -2.01 17.64 16.70
CA LEU A 128 -2.52 18.52 15.65
C LEU A 128 -1.52 19.61 15.31
N THR A 129 -0.91 20.26 16.31
CA THR A 129 0.11 21.29 16.10
C THR A 129 1.29 20.75 15.28
N LYS A 130 1.74 19.52 15.58
CA LYS A 130 2.81 18.86 14.82
C LYS A 130 2.39 18.52 13.38
N CYS A 131 1.13 18.17 13.17
CA CYS A 131 0.59 17.93 11.83
C CYS A 131 0.52 19.22 11.01
N GLU A 132 0.00 20.29 11.61
CA GLU A 132 -0.17 21.61 10.97
C GLU A 132 1.18 22.29 10.69
N SER A 133 2.17 22.10 11.56
CA SER A 133 3.54 22.58 11.33
C SER A 133 4.29 21.77 10.26
N GLY A 134 3.76 20.61 9.87
CA GLY A 134 4.40 19.68 8.95
C GLY A 134 5.54 18.85 9.57
N GLU A 135 5.75 18.93 10.89
CA GLU A 135 6.68 18.07 11.63
C GLU A 135 6.25 16.59 11.55
N VAL A 136 4.94 16.34 11.67
CA VAL A 136 4.35 15.01 11.45
C VAL A 136 3.52 15.06 10.17
N LYS A 137 3.80 14.16 9.22
CA LYS A 137 3.01 14.02 8.00
C LYS A 137 2.32 12.68 7.98
N LEU A 138 1.00 12.71 8.04
CA LEU A 138 0.18 11.50 7.93
C LEU A 138 0.06 11.10 6.47
N THR A 139 0.06 9.80 6.19
CA THR A 139 0.06 9.27 4.82
C THR A 139 -1.13 9.77 3.99
N PHE A 140 -2.29 9.98 4.62
CA PHE A 140 -3.46 10.55 3.92
C PHE A 140 -3.24 11.99 3.46
N MET A 141 -2.39 12.77 4.13
CA MET A 141 -2.10 14.15 3.72
C MET A 141 -1.33 14.17 2.40
N ALA A 142 -0.49 13.16 2.14
CA ALA A 142 0.20 12.99 0.88
C ALA A 142 -0.67 12.33 -0.19
N LYS A 143 -1.51 11.36 0.21
CA LYS A 143 -2.34 10.57 -0.71
C LYS A 143 -3.64 11.28 -1.12
N GLY A 144 -4.14 12.20 -0.30
CA GLY A 144 -5.47 12.79 -0.43
C GLY A 144 -6.54 11.93 0.24
N VAL A 145 -7.51 12.59 0.88
CA VAL A 145 -8.58 11.94 1.67
C VAL A 145 -9.41 11.00 0.80
N ASP A 146 -9.88 11.44 -0.37
CA ASP A 146 -10.74 10.65 -1.25
C ASP A 146 -10.07 9.35 -1.71
N ASN A 147 -8.78 9.41 -2.03
CA ASN A 147 -8.00 8.23 -2.42
C ASN A 147 -7.84 7.24 -1.26
N VAL A 148 -7.71 7.74 -0.02
CA VAL A 148 -7.63 6.87 1.16
C VAL A 148 -8.99 6.23 1.45
N VAL A 149 -10.08 6.99 1.36
CA VAL A 149 -11.44 6.47 1.55
C VAL A 149 -11.74 5.38 0.51
N SER A 150 -11.47 5.65 -0.77
CA SER A 150 -11.63 4.66 -1.84
C SER A 150 -10.81 3.38 -1.58
N ASP A 151 -9.56 3.51 -1.13
CA ASP A 151 -8.74 2.34 -0.76
C ASP A 151 -9.36 1.52 0.38
N ILE A 152 -9.88 2.19 1.41
CA ILE A 152 -10.54 1.55 2.56
C ILE A 152 -11.78 0.79 2.09
N GLU A 153 -12.65 1.44 1.31
CA GLU A 153 -13.88 0.85 0.79
C GLU A 153 -13.61 -0.38 -0.07
N GLN A 154 -12.66 -0.30 -1.00
CA GLN A 154 -12.29 -1.41 -1.87
C GLN A 154 -11.76 -2.60 -1.07
N ARG A 155 -10.84 -2.35 -0.13
CA ARG A 155 -10.23 -3.41 0.69
C ARG A 155 -11.23 -4.05 1.64
N ALA A 156 -12.01 -3.24 2.36
CA ALA A 156 -13.03 -3.72 3.28
C ALA A 156 -14.07 -4.57 2.55
N THR A 157 -14.52 -4.13 1.37
CA THR A 157 -15.46 -4.88 0.54
C THR A 157 -14.86 -6.19 0.04
N ALA A 158 -13.61 -6.19 -0.42
CA ALA A 158 -12.93 -7.39 -0.88
C ALA A 158 -12.81 -8.44 0.25
N VAL A 159 -12.40 -8.00 1.44
CA VAL A 159 -12.32 -8.88 2.64
C VAL A 159 -13.70 -9.39 3.02
N SER A 160 -14.70 -8.52 3.08
CA SER A 160 -16.07 -8.91 3.44
C SER A 160 -16.62 -9.98 2.49
N LYS A 161 -16.34 -9.87 1.18
CA LYS A 161 -16.76 -10.89 0.18
C LYS A 161 -16.15 -12.26 0.47
N VAL A 162 -14.87 -12.31 0.86
CA VAL A 162 -14.19 -13.56 1.22
C VAL A 162 -14.78 -14.16 2.49
N LEU A 163 -15.09 -13.34 3.49
CA LEU A 163 -15.69 -13.81 4.75
C LEU A 163 -17.14 -14.28 4.59
N SER A 164 -17.86 -13.74 3.61
CA SER A 164 -19.26 -14.09 3.32
C SER A 164 -19.43 -15.24 2.29
N ALA A 165 -18.32 -15.76 1.75
CA ALA A 165 -18.31 -16.88 0.80
C ALA A 165 -18.25 -18.22 1.54
#